data_AF-A0A1V6A582-F1
#
_entry.id   AF-A0A1V6A582-F1
#
_cell.length_a   1.000
_cell.length_b   1.000
_cell.length_c   1.000
_cell.angle_alpha   90.00
_cell.angle_beta   90.00
_cell.angle_gamma   90.00
#
_symmetry.space_group_name_H-M   'P 1'
#
loop_
_entity.id
_entity.type
_entity.pdbx_description
1 polymer ?
#
loop_
_entity_poly.entity_id
_entity_poly.type
_entity_poly.pdbx_seq_one_letter_code
_entity_poly.pdbx_strand_id
1 'polypeptide(L)'
;MAETDPSVKVWETEFTALDLETTGLDPLADRVVEVGAVVFKGDAIIDTFETLVDPGVRISRALTAIHGIDNRMVRGAPSPPEAVARLMVFMGARPLVIHNAPFDMGFIETVLRERFLEAPLNDLFDTCRIAPVVFPGLASYRLGELSRSLGVEQGRGHRALDDSLAAMGVFLSCLREIDPAREMEYGPFERSYSLRSLAALEGSAVPLRWPPGFDAIREACENSGSVFITYQSGSGEVTQRLIKPTGLVRVSGRTMLEAWCTLRGESRTFRFDRIIDVKRLQE
;
A
#
# COMPACT_ATOMS: atom_id res chain seq x y z
N MET A 1 -25.45 -4.35 7.37
CA MET A 1 -24.73 -5.64 7.40
C MET A 1 -24.03 -5.73 8.74
N ALA A 2 -23.94 -6.91 9.37
CA ALA A 2 -23.39 -7.03 10.72
C ALA A 2 -21.87 -6.82 10.70
N GLU A 3 -21.38 -5.98 11.61
CA GLU A 3 -19.94 -5.81 11.87
C GLU A 3 -19.33 -7.11 12.41
N THR A 4 -18.04 -7.31 12.16
CA THR A 4 -17.29 -8.45 12.73
C THR A 4 -17.34 -8.37 14.25
N ASP A 5 -17.74 -9.46 14.92
CA ASP A 5 -17.80 -9.50 16.38
C ASP A 5 -16.39 -9.29 16.97
N PRO A 6 -16.18 -8.24 17.80
CA PRO A 6 -14.86 -7.89 18.31
C PRO A 6 -14.27 -8.92 19.27
N SER A 7 -15.07 -9.85 19.79
CA SER A 7 -14.64 -10.90 20.73
C SER A 7 -14.18 -12.19 20.05
N VAL A 8 -14.42 -12.35 18.74
CA VAL A 8 -13.94 -13.53 18.02
C VAL A 8 -12.42 -13.46 17.89
N LYS A 9 -11.75 -14.61 17.89
CA LYS A 9 -10.32 -14.68 17.60
C LYS A 9 -10.04 -14.21 16.17
N VAL A 10 -9.00 -13.41 15.97
CA VAL A 10 -8.59 -12.91 14.63
C VAL A 10 -8.43 -14.08 13.65
N TRP A 11 -7.87 -15.19 14.10
CA TRP A 11 -7.65 -16.39 13.28
C TRP A 11 -8.94 -17.11 12.84
N GLU A 12 -10.05 -16.85 13.53
CA GLU A 12 -11.38 -17.38 13.20
C GLU A 12 -12.26 -16.35 12.46
N THR A 13 -11.73 -15.15 12.17
CA THR A 13 -12.40 -14.14 11.35
C THR A 13 -12.22 -14.44 9.86
N GLU A 14 -13.30 -14.31 9.08
CA GLU A 14 -13.21 -14.28 7.61
C GLU A 14 -12.76 -12.91 7.13
N PHE A 15 -11.69 -12.86 6.36
CA PHE A 15 -11.17 -11.67 5.68
C PHE A 15 -11.41 -11.78 4.18
N THR A 16 -11.40 -10.65 3.48
CA THR A 16 -11.30 -10.61 2.01
C THR A 16 -10.03 -9.87 1.62
N ALA A 17 -9.06 -10.55 1.02
CA ALA A 17 -7.96 -9.86 0.34
C ALA A 17 -8.37 -9.52 -1.09
N LEU A 18 -8.03 -8.34 -1.57
CA LEU A 18 -8.34 -7.93 -2.95
C LEU A 18 -7.24 -7.04 -3.53
N ASP A 19 -7.20 -7.00 -4.86
CA ASP A 19 -6.28 -6.20 -5.68
C ASP A 19 -6.96 -5.87 -7.02
N LEU A 20 -6.56 -4.77 -7.65
CA LEU A 20 -7.06 -4.30 -8.94
C LEU A 20 -5.92 -4.07 -9.94
N GLU A 21 -6.17 -4.46 -11.18
CA GLU A 21 -5.41 -3.94 -12.32
C GLU A 21 -6.16 -2.80 -12.98
N THR A 22 -5.43 -1.78 -13.44
CA THR A 22 -6.02 -0.53 -13.93
C THR A 22 -5.32 0.00 -15.19
N THR A 23 -5.95 0.96 -15.87
CA THR A 23 -5.36 1.63 -17.03
C THR A 23 -4.34 2.73 -16.67
N GLY A 24 -3.94 2.84 -15.41
CA GLY A 24 -3.06 3.89 -14.89
C GLY A 24 -3.20 4.07 -13.38
N LEU A 25 -2.73 5.20 -12.86
CA LEU A 25 -2.59 5.40 -11.41
C LEU A 25 -3.59 6.38 -10.80
N ASP A 26 -4.33 7.13 -11.62
CA ASP A 26 -5.25 8.15 -11.16
C ASP A 26 -6.69 7.62 -11.21
N PRO A 27 -7.35 7.35 -10.06
CA PRO A 27 -8.70 6.82 -10.05
C PRO A 27 -9.75 7.75 -10.71
N LEU A 28 -9.46 9.04 -10.86
CA LEU A 28 -10.36 9.99 -11.54
C LEU A 28 -10.21 9.92 -13.07
N ALA A 29 -9.01 9.62 -13.57
CA ALA A 29 -8.70 9.62 -15.00
C ALA A 29 -8.64 8.22 -15.62
N ASP A 30 -8.27 7.21 -14.84
CA ASP A 30 -8.03 5.84 -15.27
C ASP A 30 -9.20 4.91 -14.91
N ARG A 31 -9.17 3.67 -15.38
CA ARG A 31 -10.26 2.69 -15.25
C ARG A 31 -9.75 1.34 -14.81
N VAL A 32 -10.58 0.61 -14.05
CA VAL A 32 -10.31 -0.78 -13.66
C VAL A 32 -10.37 -1.69 -14.90
N VAL A 33 -9.44 -2.64 -15.00
CA VAL A 33 -9.37 -3.65 -16.08
C VAL A 33 -9.43 -5.08 -15.55
N GLU A 34 -9.15 -5.31 -14.27
CA GLU A 34 -9.32 -6.60 -13.60
C GLU A 34 -9.62 -6.39 -12.12
N VAL A 35 -10.41 -7.30 -11.55
CA VAL A 35 -10.65 -7.41 -10.12
C VAL A 35 -10.28 -8.81 -9.69
N GLY A 36 -9.48 -8.93 -8.64
CA GLY A 36 -9.19 -10.16 -7.94
C GLY A 36 -9.56 -10.03 -6.47
N ALA A 37 -10.11 -11.08 -5.89
CA ALA A 37 -10.35 -11.15 -4.46
C ALA A 37 -10.35 -12.60 -3.96
N VAL A 38 -9.98 -12.79 -2.70
CA VAL A 38 -9.99 -14.07 -2.01
C VAL A 38 -10.58 -13.90 -0.61
N VAL A 39 -11.60 -14.71 -0.30
CA VAL A 39 -12.13 -14.85 1.05
C VAL A 39 -11.33 -15.95 1.75
N PHE A 40 -10.84 -15.68 2.95
CA PHE A 40 -10.06 -16.62 3.73
C PHE A 40 -10.34 -16.52 5.23
N LYS A 41 -10.09 -17.62 5.95
CA LYS A 41 -10.12 -17.68 7.41
C LYS A 41 -8.89 -18.42 7.90
N GLY A 42 -8.03 -17.72 8.66
CA GLY A 42 -6.70 -18.22 8.99
C GLY A 42 -5.95 -18.65 7.71
N ASP A 43 -5.41 -19.86 7.72
CA ASP A 43 -4.64 -20.40 6.58
C ASP A 43 -5.54 -20.95 5.44
N ALA A 44 -6.87 -20.99 5.62
CA ALA A 44 -7.79 -21.62 4.67
C ALA A 44 -8.43 -20.60 3.72
N ILE A 45 -8.29 -20.84 2.41
CA ILE A 45 -9.06 -20.14 1.37
C ILE A 45 -10.48 -20.71 1.36
N ILE A 46 -11.48 -19.84 1.44
CA ILE A 46 -12.90 -20.19 1.45
C ILE A 46 -13.50 -20.02 0.05
N ASP A 47 -13.21 -18.89 -0.61
CA ASP A 47 -13.73 -18.59 -1.93
C ASP A 47 -12.82 -17.60 -2.67
N THR A 48 -12.93 -17.55 -3.99
CA THR A 48 -12.16 -16.65 -4.86
C THR A 48 -13.06 -15.98 -5.89
N PHE A 49 -12.79 -14.71 -6.17
CA PHE A 49 -13.46 -13.93 -7.21
C PHE A 49 -12.43 -13.34 -8.15
N GLU A 50 -12.65 -13.54 -9.45
CA GLU A 50 -11.82 -12.96 -10.50
C GLU A 50 -12.74 -12.53 -11.65
N THR A 51 -12.54 -11.31 -12.14
CA THR A 51 -13.21 -10.85 -13.37
C THR A 51 -12.34 -9.85 -14.09
N LEU A 52 -12.22 -10.01 -15.41
CA LEU A 52 -11.83 -8.91 -16.28
C LEU A 52 -12.91 -7.84 -16.27
N VAL A 53 -12.53 -6.63 -16.63
CA VAL A 53 -13.40 -5.45 -16.71
C VAL A 53 -13.15 -4.76 -18.04
N ASP A 54 -14.23 -4.44 -18.77
CA ASP A 54 -14.15 -3.58 -19.95
C ASP A 54 -14.06 -2.12 -19.49
N PRO A 55 -12.89 -1.47 -19.56
CA PRO A 55 -12.73 -0.12 -19.04
C PRO A 55 -13.46 0.94 -19.90
N GLY A 56 -14.01 0.57 -21.06
CA GLY A 56 -14.60 1.51 -22.02
C GLY A 56 -13.59 2.44 -22.69
N VAL A 57 -12.29 2.26 -22.41
CA VAL A 57 -11.17 3.01 -22.97
C VAL A 57 -10.09 2.05 -23.46
N ARG A 58 -9.18 2.55 -24.28
CA ARG A 58 -8.10 1.72 -24.83
C ARG A 58 -7.03 1.44 -23.78
N ILE A 59 -6.74 0.16 -23.53
CA ILE A 59 -5.58 -0.27 -22.74
C ILE A 59 -4.31 -0.07 -23.59
N SER A 60 -3.33 0.65 -23.06
CA SER A 60 -2.07 0.93 -23.76
C SER A 60 -1.19 -0.33 -23.84
N ARG A 61 -0.30 -0.40 -24.84
CA ARG A 61 0.65 -1.53 -24.95
C ARG A 61 1.60 -1.60 -23.75
N ALA A 62 1.92 -0.48 -23.12
CA ALA A 62 2.79 -0.44 -21.96
C ALA A 62 2.12 -1.12 -20.76
N LEU A 63 0.82 -0.90 -20.56
CA LEU A 63 0.05 -1.52 -19.47
C LEU A 63 -0.22 -2.99 -19.75
N THR A 64 -0.57 -3.35 -20.99
CA THR A 64 -0.64 -4.76 -21.42
C THR A 64 0.68 -5.50 -21.18
N ALA A 65 1.84 -4.83 -21.28
CA ALA A 65 3.12 -5.45 -20.99
C ALA A 65 3.39 -5.66 -19.48
N ILE A 66 2.66 -4.96 -18.61
CA ILE A 66 2.74 -5.10 -17.14
C ILE A 66 1.83 -6.24 -16.70
N HIS A 67 0.52 -6.10 -16.92
CA HIS A 67 -0.49 -7.01 -16.36
C HIS A 67 -0.94 -8.11 -17.35
N GLY A 68 -0.46 -8.08 -18.59
CA GLY A 68 -0.76 -9.11 -19.60
C GLY A 68 -2.18 -9.06 -20.20
N ILE A 69 -2.99 -8.06 -19.83
CA ILE A 69 -4.39 -7.94 -20.29
C ILE A 69 -4.42 -7.04 -21.54
N ASP A 70 -4.97 -7.58 -22.64
CA ASP A 70 -5.11 -6.86 -23.90
C ASP A 70 -6.55 -6.38 -24.16
N ASN A 71 -6.72 -5.45 -25.11
CA ASN A 71 -8.03 -4.90 -25.47
C ASN A 71 -9.01 -5.94 -26.05
N ARG A 72 -8.54 -7.14 -26.43
CA ARG A 72 -9.40 -8.22 -26.90
C ARG A 72 -9.92 -9.05 -25.74
N MET A 73 -9.12 -9.26 -24.69
CA MET A 73 -9.50 -9.99 -23.48
C MET A 73 -10.66 -9.32 -22.74
N VAL A 74 -10.64 -7.99 -22.64
CA VAL A 74 -11.68 -7.24 -21.91
C VAL A 74 -12.97 -7.02 -22.71
N ARG A 75 -12.99 -7.36 -24.00
CA ARG A 75 -14.16 -7.11 -24.86
C ARG A 75 -15.36 -7.92 -24.39
N GLY A 76 -16.43 -7.23 -23.99
CA GLY A 76 -17.65 -7.88 -23.50
C GLY A 76 -17.54 -8.38 -22.06
N ALA A 77 -16.45 -8.06 -21.37
CA ALA A 77 -16.39 -8.16 -19.92
C ALA A 77 -17.32 -7.11 -19.27
N PRO A 78 -17.69 -7.25 -17.99
CA PRO A 78 -18.49 -6.27 -17.28
C PRO A 78 -17.85 -4.89 -17.30
N SER A 79 -18.67 -3.84 -17.28
CA SER A 79 -18.21 -2.47 -17.04
C SER A 79 -17.66 -2.30 -15.61
N PRO A 80 -16.87 -1.24 -15.32
CA PRO A 80 -16.33 -1.03 -13.98
C PRO A 80 -17.41 -0.99 -12.88
N PRO A 81 -18.57 -0.31 -13.06
CA PRO A 81 -19.66 -0.33 -12.10
C PRO A 81 -20.25 -1.72 -11.85
N GLU A 82 -20.38 -2.56 -12.88
CA GLU A 82 -20.89 -3.93 -12.73
C GLU A 82 -19.88 -4.82 -12.01
N ALA A 83 -18.60 -4.69 -12.34
CA ALA A 83 -17.53 -5.43 -11.69
C ALA A 83 -17.41 -5.05 -10.20
N VAL A 84 -17.41 -3.76 -9.88
CA VAL A 84 -17.39 -3.27 -8.49
C VAL A 84 -18.64 -3.70 -7.74
N ALA A 85 -19.84 -3.63 -8.34
CA ALA A 85 -21.05 -4.11 -7.69
C ALA A 85 -20.97 -5.61 -7.34
N ARG A 86 -20.43 -6.44 -8.24
CA ARG A 86 -20.19 -7.87 -7.98
C ARG A 86 -19.15 -8.09 -6.87
N LEU A 87 -18.08 -7.30 -6.85
CA LEU A 87 -17.07 -7.33 -5.80
C LEU A 87 -17.67 -6.98 -4.42
N MET A 88 -18.49 -5.93 -4.34
CA MET A 88 -19.15 -5.52 -3.08
C MET A 88 -20.02 -6.64 -2.51
N VAL A 89 -20.74 -7.37 -3.36
CA VAL A 89 -21.52 -8.55 -2.97
C VAL A 89 -20.62 -9.67 -2.48
N PHE A 90 -19.51 -9.94 -3.19
CA PHE A 90 -18.57 -11.00 -2.86
C PHE A 90 -17.88 -10.76 -1.51
N MET A 91 -17.32 -9.57 -1.29
CA MET A 91 -16.60 -9.25 -0.05
C MET A 91 -17.54 -9.16 1.16
N GLY A 92 -18.78 -8.71 0.95
CA GLY A 92 -19.75 -8.56 2.03
C GLY A 92 -19.26 -7.59 3.11
N ALA A 93 -19.47 -7.91 4.38
CA ALA A 93 -19.05 -7.10 5.53
C ALA A 93 -17.66 -7.45 6.06
N ARG A 94 -16.97 -8.39 5.39
CA ARG A 94 -15.70 -8.93 5.88
C ARG A 94 -14.64 -7.84 5.92
N PRO A 95 -13.74 -7.83 6.90
CA PRO A 95 -12.61 -6.92 6.87
C PRO A 95 -11.76 -7.17 5.63
N LEU A 96 -11.28 -6.07 5.04
CA LEU A 96 -10.54 -6.08 3.79
C LEU A 96 -9.04 -6.08 4.06
N VAL A 97 -8.29 -6.85 3.26
CA VAL A 97 -6.83 -6.90 3.28
C VAL A 97 -6.33 -6.46 1.91
N ILE A 98 -5.66 -5.31 1.84
CA ILE A 98 -5.19 -4.76 0.56
C ILE A 98 -3.73 -4.33 0.72
N HIS A 99 -2.92 -4.51 -0.31
CA HIS A 99 -1.57 -3.97 -0.31
C HIS A 99 -1.57 -2.57 -0.91
N ASN A 100 -1.23 -1.54 -0.12
CA ASN A 100 -1.37 -0.14 -0.52
C ASN A 100 -2.84 0.27 -0.78
N ALA A 101 -3.67 -0.04 0.21
CA ALA A 101 -5.13 0.10 0.16
C ALA A 101 -5.70 1.41 -0.43
N PRO A 102 -5.11 2.61 -0.22
CA PRO A 102 -5.62 3.84 -0.81
C PRO A 102 -5.71 3.82 -2.35
N PHE A 103 -4.88 3.00 -3.01
CA PHE A 103 -4.91 2.83 -4.45
C PHE A 103 -6.21 2.16 -4.91
N ASP A 104 -6.43 0.90 -4.53
CA ASP A 104 -7.58 0.11 -4.94
C ASP A 104 -8.89 0.73 -4.45
N MET A 105 -8.91 1.19 -3.20
CA MET A 105 -10.07 1.88 -2.63
C MET A 105 -10.39 3.17 -3.39
N GLY A 106 -9.39 3.90 -3.87
CA GLY A 106 -9.61 5.10 -4.68
C GLY A 106 -10.38 4.81 -5.96
N PHE A 107 -10.06 3.69 -6.64
CA PHE A 107 -10.79 3.25 -7.83
C PHE A 107 -12.21 2.78 -7.49
N ILE A 108 -12.35 1.95 -6.45
CA ILE A 108 -13.66 1.44 -5.99
C ILE A 108 -14.59 2.59 -5.61
N GLU A 109 -14.12 3.49 -4.75
CA GLU A 109 -14.88 4.66 -4.29
C GLU A 109 -15.24 5.60 -5.43
N THR A 110 -14.37 5.77 -6.43
CA THR A 110 -14.69 6.60 -7.60
C THR A 110 -15.84 5.99 -8.40
N VAL A 111 -15.79 4.68 -8.67
CA VAL A 111 -16.86 3.97 -9.36
C VAL A 111 -18.19 4.02 -8.58
N LEU A 112 -18.14 3.87 -7.25
CA LEU A 112 -19.31 3.97 -6.38
C LEU A 112 -19.90 5.39 -6.38
N ARG A 113 -19.04 6.41 -6.30
CA ARG A 113 -19.45 7.83 -6.30
C ARG A 113 -20.12 8.23 -7.61
N GLU A 114 -19.64 7.74 -8.74
CA GLU A 114 -20.31 7.93 -10.05
C GLU A 114 -21.72 7.33 -10.11
N ARG A 115 -22.07 6.44 -9.18
CA ARG A 115 -23.38 5.83 -9.03
C ARG A 115 -24.14 6.33 -7.80
N PHE A 116 -23.66 7.39 -7.16
CA PHE A 116 -24.23 7.94 -5.92
C PHE A 116 -24.32 6.92 -4.78
N LEU A 117 -23.38 5.97 -4.75
CA LEU A 117 -23.24 4.98 -3.69
C LEU A 117 -22.15 5.41 -2.71
N GLU A 118 -22.31 5.02 -1.44
CA GLU A 118 -21.34 5.27 -0.39
C GLU A 118 -20.15 4.29 -0.46
N ALA A 119 -19.01 4.72 0.08
CA ALA A 119 -17.85 3.85 0.24
C ALA A 119 -18.16 2.68 1.20
N PRO A 120 -17.51 1.51 1.03
CA PRO A 120 -17.65 0.43 1.99
C PRO A 120 -17.19 0.85 3.38
N LEU A 121 -17.93 0.41 4.40
CA LEU A 121 -17.62 0.66 5.81
C LEU A 121 -16.76 -0.45 6.44
N ASN A 122 -16.28 -1.38 5.62
CA ASN A 122 -15.45 -2.51 6.07
C ASN A 122 -14.18 -2.00 6.75
N ASP A 123 -13.77 -2.67 7.83
CA ASP A 123 -12.44 -2.46 8.38
C ASP A 123 -11.39 -2.81 7.31
N LEU A 124 -10.34 -2.00 7.23
CA LEU A 124 -9.35 -2.08 6.16
C LEU A 124 -7.97 -2.30 6.75
N PHE A 125 -7.27 -3.34 6.31
CA PHE A 125 -5.93 -3.70 6.77
C PHE A 125 -4.96 -3.56 5.60
N ASP A 126 -4.10 -2.54 5.67
CA ASP A 126 -3.12 -2.27 4.63
C ASP A 126 -1.80 -2.96 4.93
N THR A 127 -1.48 -4.01 4.18
CA THR A 127 -0.25 -4.78 4.39
C THR A 127 1.02 -3.97 4.12
N CYS A 128 0.96 -2.93 3.29
CA CYS A 128 2.07 -1.99 3.06
C CYS A 128 2.36 -1.12 4.30
N ARG A 129 1.37 -0.94 5.18
CA ARG A 129 1.50 -0.19 6.45
C ARG A 129 1.74 -1.09 7.66
N ILE A 130 1.14 -2.27 7.68
CA ILE A 130 1.34 -3.25 8.76
C ILE A 130 2.76 -3.83 8.69
N ALA A 131 3.22 -4.26 7.52
CA ALA A 131 4.49 -4.96 7.39
C ALA A 131 5.73 -4.15 7.87
N PRO A 132 5.84 -2.83 7.67
CA PRO A 132 6.94 -2.04 8.24
C PRO A 132 6.97 -1.97 9.76
N VAL A 133 5.80 -2.07 10.40
CA VAL A 133 5.66 -2.10 11.87
C VAL A 133 6.11 -3.46 12.40
N VAL A 134 5.68 -4.54 11.74
CA VAL A 134 5.93 -5.92 12.17
C VAL A 134 7.33 -6.39 11.80
N PHE A 135 7.79 -6.10 10.59
CA PHE A 135 9.09 -6.51 10.05
C PHE A 135 9.95 -5.29 9.74
N PRO A 136 10.46 -4.57 10.76
CA PRO A 136 11.23 -3.37 10.52
C PRO A 136 12.60 -3.71 9.91
N GLY A 137 12.92 -3.08 8.78
CA GLY A 137 14.28 -3.03 8.25
C GLY A 137 14.45 -3.71 6.90
N LEU A 138 13.38 -4.26 6.34
CA LEU A 138 13.38 -4.81 4.99
C LEU A 138 13.79 -3.75 3.95
N ALA A 139 14.44 -4.23 2.89
CA ALA A 139 14.97 -3.38 1.83
C ALA A 139 13.87 -2.62 1.07
N SER A 140 12.72 -3.29 0.90
CA SER A 140 11.54 -2.80 0.20
C SER A 140 10.27 -3.44 0.78
N TYR A 141 9.16 -2.71 0.67
CA TYR A 141 7.82 -3.16 1.08
C TYR A 141 6.84 -3.22 -0.09
N ARG A 142 7.34 -3.18 -1.34
CA ARG A 142 6.49 -3.50 -2.50
C ARG A 142 6.08 -4.96 -2.40
N LEU A 143 4.82 -5.28 -2.73
CA LEU A 143 4.26 -6.62 -2.65
C LEU A 143 5.20 -7.70 -3.17
N GLY A 144 5.74 -7.50 -4.38
CA GLY A 144 6.78 -8.33 -5.03
C GLY A 144 7.95 -8.71 -4.12
N GLU A 145 8.63 -7.68 -3.60
CA GLU A 145 9.85 -7.84 -2.80
C GLU A 145 9.55 -8.30 -1.38
N LEU A 146 8.43 -7.85 -0.83
CA LEU A 146 7.95 -8.22 0.50
C LEU A 146 7.57 -9.69 0.55
N SER A 147 6.80 -10.17 -0.43
CA SER A 147 6.40 -11.58 -0.50
C SER A 147 7.62 -12.48 -0.60
N ARG A 148 8.61 -12.13 -1.44
CA ARG A 148 9.88 -12.85 -1.53
C ARG A 148 10.63 -12.88 -0.20
N SER A 149 10.69 -11.75 0.51
CA SER A 149 11.37 -11.64 1.80
C SER A 149 10.69 -12.49 2.88
N LEU A 150 9.37 -12.69 2.78
CA LEU A 150 8.56 -13.44 3.74
C LEU A 150 8.29 -14.89 3.30
N GLY A 151 8.84 -15.34 2.16
CA GLY A 151 8.59 -16.68 1.62
C GLY A 151 7.14 -16.92 1.17
N VAL A 152 6.40 -15.86 0.84
CA VAL A 152 5.03 -15.92 0.30
C VAL A 152 5.11 -16.17 -1.20
N GLU A 153 4.38 -17.17 -1.67
CA GLU A 153 4.30 -17.50 -3.09
C GLU A 153 3.65 -16.35 -3.86
N GLN A 154 4.25 -16.00 -4.99
CA GLN A 154 3.68 -15.07 -5.94
C GLN A 154 3.41 -15.86 -7.22
N GLY A 155 2.18 -15.76 -7.73
CA GLY A 155 1.79 -16.37 -8.99
C GLY A 155 2.50 -15.72 -10.18
N ARG A 156 1.75 -15.35 -11.21
CA ARG A 156 2.34 -14.68 -12.39
C ARG A 156 2.78 -13.25 -12.09
N GLY A 157 2.25 -12.64 -11.02
CA GLY A 157 2.43 -11.23 -10.67
C GLY A 157 1.73 -10.33 -11.68
N HIS A 158 1.22 -9.18 -11.23
CA HIS A 158 0.42 -8.28 -12.05
C HIS A 158 -0.82 -8.95 -12.65
N ARG A 159 -1.44 -9.78 -11.83
CA ARG A 159 -2.75 -10.40 -12.07
C ARG A 159 -3.49 -10.28 -10.77
N ALA A 160 -4.67 -9.68 -10.81
CA ALA A 160 -5.32 -9.21 -9.61
C ALA A 160 -5.59 -10.34 -8.59
N LEU A 161 -5.94 -11.55 -9.03
CA LEU A 161 -6.14 -12.68 -8.11
C LEU A 161 -4.82 -13.19 -7.50
N ASP A 162 -3.74 -13.25 -8.29
CA ASP A 162 -2.42 -13.67 -7.80
C ASP A 162 -1.89 -12.68 -6.75
N ASP A 163 -2.08 -11.37 -6.99
CA ASP A 163 -1.67 -10.32 -6.07
C ASP A 163 -2.56 -10.25 -4.83
N SER A 164 -3.86 -10.57 -4.95
CA SER A 164 -4.76 -10.78 -3.80
C SER A 164 -4.30 -11.93 -2.89
N LEU A 165 -3.88 -13.06 -3.48
CA LEU A 165 -3.34 -14.21 -2.75
C LEU A 165 -2.00 -13.85 -2.08
N ALA A 166 -1.14 -13.09 -2.76
CA ALA A 166 0.11 -12.61 -2.17
C ALA A 166 -0.16 -11.65 -0.99
N ALA A 167 -1.14 -10.74 -1.11
CA ALA A 167 -1.54 -9.84 -0.03
C ALA A 167 -2.09 -10.62 1.18
N MET A 168 -2.93 -11.64 0.95
CA MET A 168 -3.36 -12.59 1.98
C MET A 168 -2.15 -13.24 2.66
N GLY A 169 -1.19 -13.77 1.89
CA GLY A 169 0.00 -14.43 2.44
C GLY A 169 0.87 -13.49 3.29
N VAL A 170 1.09 -12.25 2.83
CA VAL A 170 1.81 -11.22 3.60
C VAL A 170 1.08 -10.88 4.88
N PHE A 171 -0.25 -10.72 4.82
CA PHE A 171 -1.08 -10.46 6.00
C PHE A 171 -0.98 -11.60 7.02
N LEU A 172 -1.09 -12.85 6.58
CA LEU A 172 -0.94 -14.02 7.46
C LEU A 172 0.46 -14.09 8.07
N SER A 173 1.52 -13.77 7.31
CA SER A 173 2.87 -13.66 7.87
C SER A 173 2.97 -12.59 8.96
N CYS A 174 2.35 -11.42 8.75
CA CYS A 174 2.28 -10.39 9.80
C CYS A 174 1.50 -10.90 11.02
N LEU A 175 0.38 -11.57 10.81
CA LEU A 175 -0.45 -12.07 11.90
C LEU A 175 0.26 -13.15 12.73
N ARG A 176 1.06 -14.03 12.09
CA ARG A 176 1.89 -15.04 12.80
C ARG A 176 2.93 -14.39 13.72
N GLU A 177 3.49 -13.25 13.31
CA GLU A 177 4.45 -12.51 14.13
C GLU A 177 3.77 -11.74 15.27
N ILE A 178 2.59 -11.15 15.01
CA ILE A 178 1.82 -10.37 16.00
C ILE A 178 1.20 -11.28 17.07
N ASP A 179 0.62 -12.41 16.66
CA ASP A 179 -0.15 -13.32 17.52
C ASP A 179 0.25 -14.79 17.28
N PRO A 180 1.46 -15.19 17.70
CA PRO A 180 1.95 -16.55 17.49
C PRO A 180 1.14 -17.61 18.26
N ALA A 181 0.48 -17.21 19.35
CA ALA A 181 -0.35 -18.09 20.17
C ALA A 181 -1.75 -18.33 19.55
N ARG A 182 -2.16 -17.51 18.58
CA ARG A 182 -3.50 -17.54 17.96
C ARG A 182 -4.65 -17.28 18.94
N GLU A 183 -4.40 -16.40 19.92
CA GLU A 183 -5.36 -16.08 20.98
C GLU A 183 -5.87 -14.63 20.90
N MET A 184 -5.30 -13.79 20.03
CA MET A 184 -5.73 -12.40 19.91
C MET A 184 -7.16 -12.30 19.39
N GLU A 185 -7.99 -11.52 20.08
CA GLU A 185 -9.33 -11.15 19.64
C GLU A 185 -9.30 -10.08 18.54
N TYR A 186 -10.34 -10.06 17.71
CA TYR A 186 -10.45 -9.18 16.55
C TYR A 186 -10.48 -7.69 16.94
N GLY A 187 -11.23 -7.33 17.98
CA GLY A 187 -11.38 -5.94 18.41
C GLY A 187 -10.05 -5.26 18.78
N PRO A 188 -9.22 -5.86 19.66
CA PRO A 188 -7.87 -5.38 19.93
C PRO A 188 -6.98 -5.28 18.68
N PHE A 189 -7.05 -6.28 17.79
CA PHE A 189 -6.27 -6.29 16.55
C PHE A 189 -6.66 -5.14 15.61
N GLU A 190 -7.96 -4.93 15.37
CA GLU A 190 -8.49 -3.84 14.55
C GLU A 190 -8.01 -2.48 15.07
N ARG A 191 -8.14 -2.21 16.37
CA ARG A 191 -7.72 -0.93 16.98
C ARG A 191 -6.23 -0.65 16.88
N SER A 192 -5.41 -1.67 16.66
CA SER A 192 -3.96 -1.52 16.54
C SER A 192 -3.46 -1.48 15.10
N TYR A 193 -4.10 -2.23 14.20
CA TYR A 193 -3.56 -2.52 12.87
C TYR A 193 -4.47 -2.15 11.70
N SER A 194 -5.70 -1.68 11.95
CA SER A 194 -6.54 -1.15 10.86
C SER A 194 -5.92 0.12 10.26
N LEU A 195 -6.19 0.38 8.99
CA LEU A 195 -5.71 1.53 8.25
C LEU A 195 -6.09 2.82 8.96
N ARG A 196 -7.33 2.91 9.47
CA ARG A 196 -7.80 4.06 10.25
C ARG A 196 -6.93 4.27 11.49
N SER A 197 -6.65 3.20 12.23
CA SER A 197 -5.83 3.24 13.46
C SER A 197 -4.39 3.64 13.15
N LEU A 198 -3.78 3.01 12.15
CA LEU A 198 -2.40 3.32 11.73
C LEU A 198 -2.28 4.74 11.15
N ALA A 199 -3.24 5.17 10.33
CA ALA A 199 -3.27 6.53 9.79
C ALA A 199 -3.48 7.57 10.90
N ALA A 200 -4.29 7.27 11.92
CA ALA A 200 -4.44 8.12 13.09
C ALA A 200 -3.14 8.20 13.92
N LEU A 201 -2.35 7.13 13.98
CA LEU A 201 -1.02 7.15 14.60
C LEU A 201 0.02 7.91 13.75
N GLU A 202 -0.10 7.87 12.42
CA GLU A 202 0.71 8.67 11.50
C GLU A 202 0.37 10.16 11.58
N GLY A 203 -0.91 10.49 11.76
CA GLY A 203 -1.43 11.85 11.98
C GLY A 203 -1.42 12.32 13.43
N SER A 204 -1.17 11.43 14.39
CA SER A 204 -1.01 11.76 15.81
C SER A 204 0.26 12.57 15.97
N ALA A 205 0.08 13.80 16.44
CA ALA A 205 1.08 14.82 16.67
C ALA A 205 2.09 14.42 17.76
N VAL A 206 2.87 13.37 17.54
CA VAL A 206 4.20 13.27 18.12
C VAL A 206 5.09 14.17 17.26
N PRO A 207 5.60 15.31 17.79
CA PRO A 207 6.45 16.21 17.03
C PRO A 207 7.58 15.40 16.40
N LEU A 208 7.71 15.47 15.08
CA LEU A 208 8.82 14.84 14.39
C LEU A 208 10.11 15.47 14.88
N ARG A 209 11.02 14.63 15.38
CA ARG A 209 12.33 15.07 15.87
C ARG A 209 13.38 14.71 14.83
N TRP A 210 14.29 15.64 14.59
CA TRP A 210 15.48 15.40 13.79
C TRP A 210 16.31 14.30 14.45
N PRO A 211 16.75 13.27 13.70
CA PRO A 211 17.72 12.32 14.21
C PRO A 211 19.06 13.02 14.51
N PRO A 212 19.84 12.54 15.50
CA PRO A 212 21.15 13.11 15.79
C PRO A 212 22.09 12.97 14.57
N GLY A 213 23.01 13.93 14.41
CA GLY A 213 24.01 13.91 13.33
C GLY A 213 23.60 14.57 12.01
N PHE A 214 22.39 15.15 11.93
CA PHE A 214 21.88 15.82 10.73
C PHE A 214 21.69 17.33 10.89
N ASP A 215 22.48 17.97 11.75
CA ASP A 215 22.38 19.41 12.03
C ASP A 215 22.51 20.27 10.76
N ALA A 216 23.40 19.90 9.85
CA ALA A 216 23.55 20.62 8.57
C ALA A 216 22.28 20.60 7.71
N ILE A 217 21.52 19.50 7.72
CA ILE A 217 20.25 19.40 6.99
C ILE A 217 19.17 20.21 7.71
N ARG A 218 19.11 20.10 9.04
CA ARG A 218 18.18 20.87 9.87
C ARG A 218 18.35 22.38 9.67
N GLU A 219 19.58 22.87 9.79
CA GLU A 219 19.92 24.29 9.58
C GLU A 219 19.57 24.74 8.15
N ALA A 220 19.81 23.90 7.14
CA ALA A 220 19.43 24.22 5.76
C ALA A 220 17.90 24.26 5.57
N CYS A 221 17.16 23.41 6.25
CA CYS A 221 15.70 23.45 6.28
C CYS A 221 15.19 24.75 6.90
N GLU A 222 15.72 25.12 8.06
CA GLU A 222 15.34 26.33 8.81
C GLU A 222 15.64 27.61 8.03
N ASN A 223 16.77 27.64 7.31
CA ASN A 223 17.20 28.80 6.52
C ASN A 223 16.73 28.76 5.05
N SER A 224 15.87 27.81 4.67
CA SER A 224 15.46 27.59 3.27
C SER A 224 16.64 27.43 2.28
N GLY A 225 17.77 26.93 2.78
CA GLY A 225 19.01 26.70 2.06
C GLY A 225 19.05 25.34 1.34
N SER A 226 20.22 24.97 0.82
CA SER A 226 20.43 23.69 0.15
C SER A 226 21.69 23.01 0.67
N VAL A 227 21.71 21.68 0.60
CA VAL A 227 22.84 20.84 1.03
C VAL A 227 23.10 19.74 0.03
N PHE A 228 24.35 19.29 -0.05
CA PHE A 228 24.70 18.07 -0.75
C PHE A 228 24.57 16.88 0.18
N ILE A 229 23.85 15.86 -0.26
CA ILE A 229 23.83 14.56 0.40
C ILE A 229 24.46 13.50 -0.51
N THR A 230 25.24 12.60 0.08
CA THR A 230 25.58 11.33 -0.55
C THR A 230 24.54 10.30 -0.10
N TYR A 231 23.72 9.82 -1.04
CA TYR A 231 22.57 8.98 -0.74
C TYR A 231 22.67 7.61 -1.42
N GLN A 232 22.48 6.56 -0.65
CA GLN A 232 22.36 5.19 -1.16
C GLN A 232 20.88 4.84 -1.37
N SER A 233 20.51 4.51 -2.60
CA SER A 233 19.16 4.05 -2.91
C SER A 233 18.90 2.63 -2.41
N GLY A 234 17.64 2.18 -2.45
CA GLY A 234 17.28 0.80 -2.07
C GLY A 234 17.91 -0.27 -2.96
N SER A 235 18.28 0.06 -4.19
CA SER A 235 19.01 -0.84 -5.10
C SER A 235 20.53 -0.84 -4.87
N GLY A 236 21.02 -0.09 -3.87
CA GLY A 236 22.45 0.02 -3.55
C GLY A 236 23.21 1.10 -4.33
N GLU A 237 22.58 1.74 -5.33
CA GLU A 237 23.21 2.83 -6.10
C GLU A 237 23.47 4.04 -5.21
N VAL A 238 24.72 4.53 -5.20
CA VAL A 238 25.15 5.71 -4.46
C VAL A 238 25.16 6.92 -5.39
N THR A 239 24.45 7.97 -5.00
CA THR A 239 24.31 9.21 -5.78
C THR A 239 24.57 10.42 -4.91
N GLN A 240 25.20 11.46 -5.47
CA GLN A 240 25.28 12.77 -4.84
C GLN A 240 24.12 13.64 -5.31
N ARG A 241 23.44 14.29 -4.37
CA ARG A 241 22.23 15.06 -4.66
C ARG A 241 22.29 16.40 -3.95
N LEU A 242 22.11 17.46 -4.72
CA LEU A 242 21.74 18.76 -4.18
C LEU A 242 20.25 18.71 -3.82
N ILE A 243 19.94 18.94 -2.55
CA ILE A 243 18.57 18.95 -2.06
C ILE A 243 18.26 20.26 -1.34
N LYS A 244 17.00 20.69 -1.41
CA LYS A 244 16.43 21.75 -0.58
C LYS A 244 15.46 21.11 0.43
N PRO A 245 15.89 20.87 1.67
CA PRO A 245 15.03 20.33 2.73
C PRO A 245 13.80 21.19 2.95
N THR A 246 12.63 20.55 3.07
CA THR A 246 11.35 21.22 3.38
C THR A 246 10.82 20.87 4.75
N GLY A 247 11.19 19.70 5.29
CA GLY A 247 10.84 19.32 6.64
C GLY A 247 11.00 17.84 6.91
N LEU A 248 10.42 17.40 8.03
CA LEU A 248 10.30 15.99 8.37
C LEU A 248 8.89 15.53 8.03
N VAL A 249 8.79 14.32 7.51
CA VAL A 249 7.51 13.63 7.25
C VAL A 249 7.54 12.26 7.89
N ARG A 250 6.36 11.74 8.25
CA ARG A 250 6.20 10.35 8.67
C ARG A 250 5.71 9.54 7.48
N VAL A 251 6.47 8.51 7.11
CA VAL A 251 6.10 7.60 6.02
C VAL A 251 6.22 6.18 6.56
N SER A 252 5.11 5.45 6.57
CA SER A 252 5.05 4.08 7.08
C SER A 252 5.63 3.96 8.49
N GLY A 253 5.21 4.87 9.38
CA GLY A 253 5.69 4.96 10.77
C GLY A 253 7.12 5.48 10.98
N ARG A 254 7.89 5.76 9.93
CA ARG A 254 9.30 6.23 10.03
C ARG A 254 9.41 7.73 9.80
N THR A 255 10.25 8.40 10.58
CA THR A 255 10.67 9.77 10.30
C THR A 255 11.59 9.80 9.09
N MET A 256 11.17 10.50 8.04
CA MET A 256 11.92 10.71 6.81
C MET A 256 12.11 12.20 6.55
N LEU A 257 13.15 12.53 5.79
CA LEU A 257 13.41 13.89 5.32
C LEU A 257 12.59 14.12 4.04
N GLU A 258 11.78 15.16 4.00
CA GLU A 258 11.19 15.68 2.76
C GLU A 258 12.11 16.78 2.20
N ALA A 259 12.41 16.69 0.90
CA ALA A 259 13.23 17.70 0.23
C ALA A 259 12.97 17.74 -1.29
N TRP A 260 13.10 18.92 -1.88
CA TRP A 260 13.19 19.07 -3.33
C TRP A 260 14.53 18.54 -3.82
N CYS A 261 14.52 17.65 -4.81
CA CYS A 261 15.71 17.02 -5.36
C CYS A 261 16.06 17.61 -6.73
N THR A 262 17.11 18.42 -6.81
CA THR A 262 17.51 19.07 -8.09
C THR A 262 17.88 18.06 -9.17
N LEU A 263 18.46 16.91 -8.80
CA LEU A 263 18.79 15.85 -9.75
C LEU A 263 17.56 15.24 -10.44
N ARG A 264 16.40 15.29 -9.79
CA ARG A 264 15.15 14.68 -10.29
C ARG A 264 14.09 15.71 -10.67
N GLY A 265 14.24 16.97 -10.27
CA GLY A 265 13.29 18.02 -10.56
C GLY A 265 11.93 17.86 -9.85
N GLU A 266 11.91 17.18 -8.69
CA GLU A 266 10.68 16.87 -7.95
C GLU A 266 10.93 16.81 -6.42
N SER A 267 9.86 16.94 -5.63
CA SER A 267 9.88 16.67 -4.18
C SER A 267 9.96 15.19 -3.91
N ARG A 268 10.85 14.79 -2.99
CA ARG A 268 11.04 13.38 -2.61
C ARG A 268 11.26 13.22 -1.11
N THR A 269 11.06 12.00 -0.65
CA THR A 269 11.39 11.60 0.71
C THR A 269 12.69 10.80 0.76
N PHE A 270 13.51 11.06 1.77
CA PHE A 270 14.82 10.47 1.98
C PHE A 270 14.88 9.83 3.36
N ARG A 271 15.36 8.58 3.41
CA ARG A 271 15.58 7.91 4.70
C ARG A 271 16.91 8.35 5.29
N PHE A 272 16.91 8.75 6.57
CA PHE A 272 18.12 9.19 7.25
C PHE A 272 19.22 8.12 7.32
N ASP A 273 18.84 6.86 7.51
CA ASP A 273 19.76 5.71 7.55
C ASP A 273 20.47 5.42 6.21
N ARG A 274 20.05 6.08 5.13
CA ARG A 274 20.63 5.96 3.78
C ARG A 274 21.39 7.21 3.33
N ILE A 275 21.46 8.23 4.18
CA ILE A 275 22.32 9.40 3.95
C ILE A 275 23.70 9.06 4.51
N ILE A 276 24.65 8.81 3.63
CA ILE A 276 26.02 8.40 3.96
C ILE A 276 26.84 9.61 4.44
N ASP A 277 26.67 10.76 3.79
CA ASP A 277 27.44 11.97 4.05
C ASP A 277 26.60 13.22 3.73
N VAL A 278 26.88 14.32 4.44
CA VAL A 278 26.21 15.61 4.27
C VAL A 278 27.27 16.70 4.18
N LYS A 279 27.28 17.43 3.06
CA LYS A 279 28.17 18.57 2.83
C LYS A 279 27.36 19.86 2.74
N ARG A 280 27.74 20.83 3.57
CA ARG A 280 27.25 22.21 3.45
C ARG A 280 27.74 22.79 2.13
N LEU A 281 26.90 23.57 1.46
CA LEU A 281 27.38 24.50 0.46
C LEU A 281 28.19 25.55 1.21
N GLN A 282 29.51 25.59 1.01
CA GLN A 282 30.29 26.74 1.47
C GLN A 282 29.80 27.97 0.69
N GLU A 283 29.63 29.09 1.40
CA GLU A 283 29.36 30.41 0.80
C GLU A 283 30.43 30.81 -0.21
#